data_AF-A0A1Y1QCN5-F1
#
_entry.id   AF-A0A1Y1QCN5-F1
#
_cell.length_a   1.000
_cell.length_b   1.000
_cell.length_c   1.000
_cell.angle_alpha   90.00
_cell.angle_beta   90.00
_cell.angle_gamma   90.00
#
_symmetry.space_group_name_H-M   'P 1'
#
loop_
_entity.id
_entity.type
_entity.pdbx_description
1 polymer ?
#
loop_
_entity_poly.entity_id
_entity_poly.type
_entity_poly.pdbx_seq_one_letter_code
_entity_poly.pdbx_strand_id
1 'polypeptide(L)'
;MKPEQRQLPSYPLRLEPETRAKLEAIAKANGRSLHAEISMRLEESLRGEEAAPADSQSLTVEDMRRVALEVVREELTKAGK
;
A
#
# COMPACT_ATOMS: atom_id res chain seq x y z
N MET A 1 -8.37 25.25 18.64
CA MET A 1 -9.50 24.34 18.89
C MET A 1 -9.06 22.94 18.47
N LYS A 2 -9.07 21.95 19.37
CA LYS A 2 -8.80 20.55 18.99
C LYS A 2 -10.04 20.05 18.25
N PRO A 3 -9.90 19.39 17.08
CA PRO A 3 -11.08 18.84 16.41
C PRO A 3 -11.77 17.89 17.38
N GLU A 4 -13.07 18.09 17.60
CA GLU A 4 -13.93 17.16 18.32
C GLU A 4 -13.70 15.78 17.71
N GLN A 5 -13.10 14.87 18.48
CA GLN A 5 -13.06 13.46 18.13
C GLN A 5 -14.51 12.96 18.18
N ARG A 6 -15.23 13.08 17.04
CA ARG A 6 -16.54 12.47 16.88
C ARG A 6 -16.36 10.98 17.16
N GLN A 7 -16.88 10.53 18.29
CA GLN A 7 -16.88 9.11 18.63
C GLN A 7 -17.71 8.41 17.56
N LEU A 8 -17.04 7.63 16.70
CA LEU A 8 -17.74 6.83 15.71
C LEU A 8 -18.61 5.79 16.43
N PRO A 9 -19.79 5.48 15.89
CA PRO A 9 -20.64 4.45 16.47
C PRO A 9 -19.90 3.11 16.48
N SER A 10 -19.90 2.45 17.64
CA SER A 10 -19.28 1.14 17.80
C SER A 10 -20.05 0.10 16.98
N TYR A 11 -19.38 -0.57 16.05
CA TYR A 11 -19.94 -1.69 15.31
C TYR A 11 -19.56 -3.03 15.96
N PRO A 12 -20.52 -3.91 16.28
CA PRO A 12 -20.20 -5.21 16.88
C PRO A 12 -19.58 -6.14 15.84
N LEU A 13 -18.27 -6.40 15.98
CA LEU A 13 -17.55 -7.35 15.12
C LEU A 13 -17.69 -8.77 15.68
N ARG A 14 -18.23 -9.69 14.87
CA ARG A 14 -18.28 -11.13 15.19
C ARG A 14 -16.98 -11.78 14.72
N LEU A 15 -16.20 -12.29 15.67
CA LEU A 15 -14.93 -12.98 15.41
C LEU A 15 -15.02 -14.40 15.96
N GLU A 16 -14.43 -15.35 15.24
CA GLU A 16 -14.19 -16.68 15.79
C GLU A 16 -13.32 -16.58 17.05
N PRO A 17 -13.58 -17.40 18.10
CA PRO A 17 -12.90 -17.28 19.39
C PRO A 17 -11.37 -17.36 19.27
N GLU A 18 -10.86 -18.26 18.42
CA GLU A 18 -9.43 -18.42 18.21
C GLU A 18 -8.79 -17.19 17.56
N THR A 19 -9.45 -16.61 16.56
CA THR A 19 -8.97 -15.41 15.87
C THR A 19 -8.94 -14.22 16.82
N ARG A 20 -9.98 -14.08 17.65
CA ARG A 20 -10.03 -13.03 18.67
C ARG A 20 -8.88 -13.18 19.67
N ALA A 21 -8.65 -14.38 20.19
CA ALA A 21 -7.58 -14.63 21.17
C ALA A 21 -6.19 -14.32 20.60
N LYS A 22 -5.94 -14.68 19.33
CA LYS A 22 -4.69 -14.36 18.62
C LYS A 22 -4.49 -12.84 18.51
N LEU A 23 -5.53 -12.10 18.09
CA LEU A 23 -5.46 -10.65 17.97
C LEU A 23 -5.25 -9.95 19.32
N GLU A 24 -5.92 -10.41 20.37
CA GLU A 24 -5.75 -9.87 21.73
C GLU A 24 -4.32 -10.10 22.26
N ALA A 25 -3.74 -11.28 22.03
CA ALA A 25 -2.36 -11.57 22.41
C ALA A 25 -1.36 -10.64 21.70
N ILE A 26 -1.54 -10.42 20.39
CA ILE A 26 -0.68 -9.52 19.61
C ILE A 26 -0.85 -8.06 20.06
N ALA A 27 -2.09 -7.60 20.24
CA ALA A 27 -2.37 -6.25 20.72
C ALA A 27 -1.70 -6.00 22.08
N LYS A 28 -1.79 -6.97 23.01
CA LYS A 28 -1.14 -6.89 24.32
C LYS A 28 0.38 -6.85 24.22
N ALA A 29 0.98 -7.69 23.37
CA ALA A 29 2.42 -7.70 23.14
C ALA A 29 2.93 -6.35 22.57
N ASN A 30 2.11 -5.68 21.78
CA ASN A 30 2.42 -4.37 21.18
C ASN A 30 2.00 -3.17 22.05
N GLY A 31 1.43 -3.38 23.24
CA GLY A 31 0.95 -2.30 24.11
C GLY A 31 -0.23 -1.50 23.54
N ARG A 32 -1.06 -2.12 22.69
CA ARG A 32 -2.21 -1.51 22.01
C ARG A 32 -3.53 -2.14 22.46
N SER A 33 -4.63 -1.41 22.30
CA SER A 33 -5.96 -1.99 22.45
C SER A 33 -6.29 -2.90 21.26
N LEU A 34 -7.19 -3.86 21.45
CA LEU A 34 -7.66 -4.73 20.36
C LEU A 34 -8.19 -3.91 19.17
N HIS A 35 -8.93 -2.83 19.44
CA HIS A 35 -9.43 -1.94 18.40
C HIS A 35 -8.30 -1.28 17.62
N ALA A 36 -7.27 -0.75 18.30
CA ALA A 36 -6.14 -0.11 17.65
C ALA A 36 -5.34 -1.09 16.77
N GLU A 37 -5.15 -2.33 17.23
CA GLU A 37 -4.50 -3.38 16.44
C GLU A 37 -5.31 -3.75 15.18
N ILE A 38 -6.64 -3.89 15.31
CA ILE A 38 -7.53 -4.16 14.18
C ILE A 38 -7.47 -3.01 13.17
N SER A 39 -7.61 -1.76 13.62
CA SER A 39 -7.60 -0.58 12.73
C SER A 39 -6.26 -0.47 11.99
N MET A 40 -5.14 -0.63 12.69
CA MET A 40 -3.81 -0.59 12.07
C MET A 40 -3.66 -1.66 10.98
N ARG A 41 -4.04 -2.91 11.25
CA ARG A 41 -3.96 -4.00 10.26
C ARG A 41 -4.83 -3.73 9.04
N LEU A 42 -6.03 -3.19 9.25
CA LEU A 42 -6.93 -2.84 8.16
C LEU A 42 -6.35 -1.69 7.32
N GLU A 43 -5.80 -0.65 7.95
CA GLU A 43 -5.12 0.45 7.25
C GLU A 43 -3.90 -0.03 6.46
N GLU A 44 -3.12 -0.97 7.00
CA GLU A 44 -1.98 -1.58 6.32
C GLU A 44 -2.44 -2.42 5.11
N SER A 45 -3.51 -3.21 5.27
CA SER A 45 -4.09 -4.00 4.18
C SER A 45 -4.60 -3.12 3.03
N LEU A 46 -5.26 -2.00 3.36
CA LEU A 46 -5.83 -1.09 2.38
C LEU A 46 -4.77 -0.24 1.67
N ARG A 47 -3.66 0.11 2.35
CA ARG A 47 -2.53 0.82 1.72
C ARG A 47 -1.91 0.05 0.56
N GLY A 48 -1.91 -1.29 0.63
CA GLY A 48 -1.42 -2.13 -0.47
C GLY A 48 -2.34 -2.12 -1.69
N GLU A 49 -3.65 -1.88 -1.51
CA GLU A 49 -4.63 -1.80 -2.59
C GLU A 49 -4.63 -0.43 -3.28
N GLU A 50 -4.46 0.67 -2.53
CA GLU A 50 -4.38 2.01 -3.10
C GLU A 50 -3.07 2.25 -3.89
N ALA A 51 -2.00 1.51 -3.58
CA ALA A 51 -0.72 1.59 -4.29
C ALA A 51 -0.69 0.79 -5.60
N ALA A 52 -1.74 0.04 -5.92
CA ALA A 52 -1.88 -0.62 -7.20
C ALA A 52 -2.88 0.15 -8.07
N PRO A 53 -2.46 1.15 -8.86
CA PRO A 53 -3.20 1.41 -10.07
C PRO A 53 -3.12 0.12 -10.89
N ALA A 54 -4.26 -0.33 -11.40
CA ALA A 54 -4.36 -1.44 -12.36
C ALA A 54 -3.57 -1.22 -13.67
N ASP A 55 -2.73 -0.18 -13.73
CA ASP A 55 -1.86 0.24 -14.84
C ASP A 55 -0.49 0.79 -14.34
N SER A 56 0.06 0.32 -13.22
CA SER A 56 1.47 0.60 -12.91
C SER A 56 2.39 -0.31 -13.73
N GLN A 57 2.52 0.01 -15.02
CA GLN A 57 3.70 -0.40 -15.79
C GLN A 57 4.92 0.30 -15.18
N SER A 58 5.55 -0.36 -14.22
CA SER A 58 6.91 -0.05 -13.83
C SER A 58 7.78 -0.22 -15.08
N LEU A 59 8.20 0.89 -15.68
CA LEU A 59 9.15 0.87 -16.79
C LEU A 59 10.41 0.16 -16.29
N THR A 60 10.71 -0.97 -16.92
CA THR A 60 11.90 -1.73 -16.55
C THR A 60 13.14 -1.03 -17.12
N VAL A 61 14.31 -1.37 -16.59
CA VAL A 61 15.58 -0.88 -17.14
C VAL A 61 15.76 -1.30 -18.61
N GLU A 62 15.15 -2.42 -19.02
CA GLU A 62 15.17 -2.88 -20.41
C GLU A 62 14.34 -1.98 -21.33
N ASP A 63 13.21 -1.45 -20.85
CA ASP A 63 12.39 -0.51 -21.61
C ASP A 63 13.14 0.82 -21.81
N MET A 64 13.83 1.30 -20.77
CA MET A 64 14.70 2.48 -20.87
C MET A 64 15.86 2.25 -21.85
N ARG A 65 16.49 1.06 -21.81
CA ARG A 65 17.57 0.71 -22.74
C ARG A 65 17.10 0.66 -24.20
N ARG A 66 15.89 0.16 -24.44
CA ARG A 66 15.29 0.09 -25.77
C ARG A 66 15.10 1.48 -26.36
N VAL A 67 14.49 2.39 -25.59
CA VAL A 67 14.29 3.79 -25.99
C VAL A 67 15.64 4.48 -26.25
N ALA A 68 16.64 4.25 -25.39
CA ALA A 68 17.95 4.86 -25.55
C ALA A 68 18.65 4.46 -26.87
N LEU A 69 18.58 3.18 -27.26
CA LEU A 69 19.18 2.71 -28.52
C LEU A 69 18.45 3.26 -29.75
N GLU A 70 17.14 3.41 -29.67
CA GLU A 70 16.32 3.97 -30.75
C GLU A 70 16.69 5.44 -31.02
N VAL A 71 16.78 6.26 -29.96
CA VAL A 71 17.22 7.67 -30.08
C VAL A 71 18.62 7.77 -30.67
N VAL A 72 19.57 6.96 -30.20
CA VAL A 72 20.95 6.99 -30.74
C VAL A 72 20.97 6.66 -32.22
N ARG A 73 20.14 5.71 -32.66
CA ARG A 73 20.06 5.35 -34.09
C ARG A 73 19.52 6.50 -34.93
N GLU A 74 18.49 7.20 -34.45
CA GLU A 74 17.94 8.37 -35.15
C GLU A 74 18.94 9.52 -35.26
N GLU A 75 19.74 9.75 -34.22
CA GLU A 75 20.75 10.82 -34.25
C GLU A 75 21.90 10.49 -35.20
N LEU A 76 22.30 9.22 -35.30
CA LEU A 76 23.31 8.79 -36.27
C LEU A 76 22.82 8.88 -37.72
N THR A 77 21.53 8.66 -37.98
CA THR A 77 20.98 8.83 -39.35
C THR A 77 20.80 10.29 -39.74
N LYS A 78 20.53 11.19 -38.78
CA LYS A 78 20.50 12.65 -39.00
C LYS A 78 21.90 13.22 -39.23
N ALA A 79 22.91 12.75 -38.49
CA ALA A 79 24.30 13.21 -38.63
C ALA A 79 25.00 12.67 -39.90
N GLY A 80 24.46 11.63 -40.52
CA GLY A 80 24.96 11.04 -41.76
C GLY A 80 24.44 11.69 -43.05
N LYS A 81 23.74 12.84 -42.97
CA LYS A 81 23.26 13.61 -44.12
C LYS A 81 23.79 15.04 -44.09
#